data_AF-A0A7S2NG54-F1
#
_entry.id   AF-A0A7S2NG54-F1
#
_cell.length_a   1.000
_cell.length_b   1.000
_cell.length_c   1.000
_cell.angle_alpha   90.00
_cell.angle_beta   90.00
_cell.angle_gamma   90.00
#
_symmetry.space_group_name_H-M   'P 1'
#
loop_
_entity.id
_entity.type
_entity.pdbx_description
1 polymer ?
#
loop_
_entity_poly.entity_id
_entity_poly.type
_entity_poly.pdbx_seq_one_letter_code
_entity_poly.pdbx_strand_id
1 'polypeptide(L)'
;RTNYPVPDVVCVGLGGGSLVEGSSVGPASLGSALPTKCLARGGRTCTATDVAIRRGKGPDGFGSSDLVEAALSAHVAWDAWRTIQTKVARAVDQCRTSAEPVRVVLVGGGAFLVEDSLQGASEVLRPLHAASANAVGAAAAQVSGTVDAVVRLGTDEAEREKVLGELKAQAVSRAYEAGAMPTTVSVLEVDLTPLAYLPGGACRAKIRAVGDLDVGQEAVADTEFADDPGRTAAHVDGAASRARSGAVQETPQKRQCVEGPDPADVGR
;
A
#
# COMPACT_ATOMS: atom_id res chain seq x y z
N ARG A 1 -8.12 -20.74 12.17
CA ARG A 1 -8.55 -20.43 10.79
C ARG A 1 -10.02 -20.07 10.85
N THR A 2 -10.40 -18.88 10.42
CA THR A 2 -11.80 -18.44 10.37
C THR A 2 -12.25 -18.59 8.92
N ASN A 3 -13.37 -19.26 8.68
CA ASN A 3 -13.84 -19.56 7.32
C ASN A 3 -14.60 -18.36 6.73
N TYR A 4 -13.87 -17.27 6.48
CA TYR A 4 -14.37 -16.11 5.75
C TYR A 4 -13.86 -16.15 4.30
N PRO A 5 -14.70 -15.83 3.31
CA PRO A 5 -14.28 -15.64 1.93
C PRO A 5 -13.56 -14.29 1.81
N VAL A 6 -12.32 -14.25 2.28
CA VAL A 6 -11.38 -13.14 2.08
C VAL A 6 -10.26 -13.63 1.15
N PRO A 7 -9.67 -12.74 0.33
CA PRO A 7 -8.47 -13.09 -0.43
C PRO A 7 -7.41 -13.69 0.49
N ASP A 8 -6.79 -14.78 0.06
CA ASP A 8 -5.69 -15.37 0.81
C ASP A 8 -4.45 -14.49 0.64
N VAL A 9 -3.81 -14.14 1.75
CA VAL A 9 -2.68 -13.21 1.78
C VAL A 9 -1.55 -13.82 2.60
N VAL A 10 -0.42 -14.06 1.95
CA VAL A 10 0.82 -14.49 2.61
C VAL A 10 1.66 -13.26 2.95
N CYS A 11 1.72 -12.92 4.23
CA CYS A 11 2.56 -11.83 4.73
C CYS A 11 3.96 -12.33 5.05
N VAL A 12 4.97 -11.77 4.37
CA VAL A 12 6.39 -12.02 4.68
C VAL A 12 7.02 -10.74 5.20
N GLY A 13 7.65 -10.80 6.38
CA GLY A 13 8.37 -9.68 6.99
C GLY A 13 9.67 -9.34 6.26
N LEU A 14 9.56 -8.86 5.02
CA LEU A 14 10.66 -8.54 4.13
C LEU A 14 10.34 -7.26 3.34
N GLY A 15 11.21 -6.27 3.43
CA GLY A 15 11.12 -5.03 2.66
C GLY A 15 12.44 -4.27 2.72
N GLY A 16 12.52 -3.10 2.07
CA GLY A 16 13.78 -2.33 1.99
C GLY A 16 14.38 -1.97 3.35
N GLY A 17 13.54 -1.77 4.35
CA GLY A 17 13.93 -1.47 5.74
C GLY A 17 14.30 -2.67 6.59
N SER A 18 14.14 -3.90 6.10
CA SER A 18 14.44 -5.11 6.88
C SER A 18 15.89 -5.12 7.32
N LEU A 19 16.11 -5.35 8.61
CA LEU A 19 17.44 -5.39 9.22
C LEU A 19 18.24 -6.58 8.71
N VAL A 20 19.54 -6.39 8.50
CA VAL A 20 20.44 -7.44 8.02
C VAL A 20 21.55 -7.68 9.04
N GLU A 21 21.64 -8.92 9.51
CA GLU A 21 22.67 -9.38 10.45
C GLU A 21 23.36 -10.61 9.87
N GLY A 22 24.57 -10.41 9.32
CA GLY A 22 25.23 -11.43 8.51
C GLY A 22 24.36 -11.80 7.31
N SER A 23 23.96 -13.07 7.21
CA SER A 23 23.05 -13.57 6.15
C SER A 23 21.57 -13.54 6.54
N SER A 24 21.25 -13.20 7.78
CA SER A 24 19.86 -13.11 8.27
C SER A 24 19.25 -11.77 7.84
N VAL A 25 17.98 -11.79 7.41
CA VAL A 25 17.25 -10.61 6.91
C VAL A 25 15.86 -10.53 7.54
N GLY A 26 15.57 -9.48 8.30
CA GLY A 26 14.30 -9.30 9.00
C GLY A 26 14.04 -10.36 10.11
N PRO A 27 12.82 -10.42 10.67
CA PRO A 27 11.64 -9.64 10.30
C PRO A 27 11.66 -8.20 10.83
N ALA A 28 12.56 -7.87 11.76
CA ALA A 28 12.72 -6.52 12.26
C ALA A 28 13.07 -5.54 11.11
N SER A 29 12.60 -4.30 11.22
CA SER A 29 12.73 -3.29 10.16
C SER A 29 12.87 -1.89 10.75
N LEU A 30 13.63 -1.03 10.05
CA LEU A 30 13.71 0.40 10.36
C LEU A 30 12.41 1.16 10.06
N GLY A 31 11.54 0.61 9.19
CA GLY A 31 10.32 1.28 8.77
C GLY A 31 10.60 2.70 8.25
N SER A 32 9.92 3.70 8.81
CA SER A 32 10.06 5.12 8.46
C SER A 32 11.44 5.72 8.75
N ALA A 33 12.27 5.05 9.56
CA ALA A 33 13.63 5.51 9.84
C ALA A 33 14.67 5.06 8.80
N LEU A 34 14.27 4.28 7.79
CA LEU A 34 15.17 3.83 6.72
C LEU A 34 15.92 4.99 6.03
N PRO A 35 15.30 6.13 5.66
CA PRO A 35 15.98 7.23 4.98
C PRO A 35 17.06 7.94 5.81
N THR A 36 17.13 7.70 7.12
CA THR A 36 18.05 8.40 8.02
C THR A 36 19.02 7.49 8.76
N LYS A 37 18.69 6.19 8.92
CA LYS A 37 19.49 5.27 9.76
C LYS A 37 20.21 4.16 8.98
N CYS A 38 19.94 3.98 7.69
CA CYS A 38 20.61 2.95 6.89
C CYS A 38 22.04 3.34 6.49
N LEU A 39 22.87 2.36 6.10
CA LEU A 39 24.28 2.59 5.76
C LEU A 39 24.44 3.55 4.59
N ALA A 40 23.64 3.38 3.53
CA ALA A 40 23.67 4.23 2.33
C ALA A 40 23.36 5.71 2.60
N ARG A 41 22.82 6.03 3.79
CA ARG A 41 22.49 7.38 4.26
C ARG A 41 23.45 7.88 5.34
N GLY A 42 24.54 7.17 5.61
CA GLY A 42 25.52 7.50 6.65
C GLY A 42 25.12 7.03 8.06
N GLY A 43 24.08 6.22 8.17
CA GLY A 43 23.69 5.57 9.41
C GLY A 43 24.56 4.36 9.74
N ARG A 44 24.18 3.63 10.80
CA ARG A 44 24.94 2.48 11.34
C ARG A 44 24.23 1.15 11.17
N THR A 45 23.01 1.16 10.65
CA THR A 45 22.16 -0.03 10.60
C THR A 45 22.15 -0.59 9.18
N CYS A 46 22.59 -1.84 9.03
CA CYS A 46 22.53 -2.54 7.75
C CYS A 46 21.09 -2.99 7.44
N THR A 47 20.64 -2.73 6.21
CA THR A 47 19.29 -3.07 5.74
C THR A 47 19.31 -3.80 4.40
N ALA A 48 18.17 -4.39 4.03
CA ALA A 48 17.99 -5.01 2.72
C ALA A 48 18.22 -4.02 1.55
N THR A 49 17.96 -2.73 1.75
CA THR A 49 18.28 -1.69 0.76
C THR A 49 19.79 -1.54 0.57
N ASP A 50 20.56 -1.56 1.66
CA ASP A 50 22.02 -1.49 1.58
C ASP A 50 22.60 -2.74 0.88
N VAL A 51 22.05 -3.92 1.17
CA VAL A 51 22.39 -5.16 0.44
C VAL A 51 22.10 -5.02 -1.05
N ALA A 52 20.93 -4.50 -1.44
CA ALA A 52 20.58 -4.28 -2.84
C ALA A 52 21.53 -3.30 -3.53
N ILE A 53 21.85 -2.17 -2.87
CA ILE A 53 22.83 -1.18 -3.37
C ILE A 53 24.19 -1.86 -3.58
N ARG A 54 24.67 -2.65 -2.60
CA ARG A 54 25.94 -3.38 -2.71
C ARG A 54 25.98 -4.35 -3.89
N ARG A 55 24.81 -4.88 -4.29
CA ARG A 55 24.62 -5.79 -5.43
C ARG A 55 24.38 -5.05 -6.76
N GLY A 56 24.36 -3.72 -6.78
CA GLY A 56 24.02 -2.94 -7.98
C GLY A 56 22.55 -3.07 -8.39
N LYS A 57 21.67 -3.37 -7.42
CA LYS A 57 20.21 -3.55 -7.58
C LYS A 57 19.40 -2.58 -6.71
N GLY A 58 20.07 -1.62 -6.08
CA GLY A 58 19.41 -0.63 -5.23
C GLY A 58 18.56 0.35 -6.04
N PRO A 59 17.59 1.03 -5.41
CA PRO A 59 16.83 2.09 -6.04
C PRO A 59 17.72 3.30 -6.37
N ASP A 60 17.55 3.85 -7.57
CA ASP A 60 18.32 4.98 -8.06
C ASP A 60 18.19 6.20 -7.14
N GLY A 61 19.31 6.87 -6.86
CA GLY A 61 19.33 8.08 -6.04
C GLY A 61 18.98 7.88 -4.55
N PHE A 62 18.85 6.64 -4.07
CA PHE A 62 18.51 6.41 -2.66
C PHE A 62 19.67 6.62 -1.69
N GLY A 63 20.94 6.56 -2.10
CA GLY A 63 22.04 6.76 -1.17
C GLY A 63 23.41 6.57 -1.82
N SER A 64 24.46 6.67 -1.01
CA SER A 64 25.84 6.49 -1.47
C SER A 64 26.22 5.02 -1.50
N SER A 65 26.63 4.53 -2.66
CA SER A 65 27.26 3.21 -2.81
C SER A 65 28.52 3.10 -1.96
N ASP A 66 29.35 4.15 -1.94
CA ASP A 66 30.66 4.13 -1.29
C ASP A 66 30.55 3.90 0.21
N LEU A 67 29.55 4.50 0.87
CA LEU A 67 29.25 4.26 2.27
C LEU A 67 28.88 2.79 2.54
N VAL A 68 28.13 2.19 1.62
CA VAL A 68 27.75 0.78 1.71
C VAL A 68 28.96 -0.11 1.46
N GLU A 69 29.79 0.17 0.45
CA GLU A 69 30.97 -0.64 0.13
C GLU A 69 32.01 -0.64 1.25
N ALA A 70 32.17 0.49 1.94
CA ALA A 70 33.07 0.61 3.08
C ALA A 70 32.59 -0.19 4.31
N ALA A 71 31.27 -0.33 4.51
CA ALA A 71 30.68 -0.93 5.70
C ALA A 71 30.19 -2.38 5.51
N LEU A 72 29.89 -2.80 4.28
CA LEU A 72 29.28 -4.09 3.96
C LEU A 72 30.13 -4.87 2.95
N SER A 73 30.69 -5.98 3.41
CA SER A 73 31.50 -6.86 2.56
C SER A 73 30.66 -7.52 1.46
N ALA A 74 31.27 -7.74 0.29
CA ALA A 74 30.58 -8.33 -0.86
C ALA A 74 30.05 -9.74 -0.58
N HIS A 75 30.77 -10.55 0.20
CA HIS A 75 30.35 -11.90 0.58
C HIS A 75 29.08 -11.87 1.43
N VAL A 76 29.05 -11.04 2.48
CA VAL A 76 27.89 -10.92 3.37
C VAL A 76 26.67 -10.40 2.60
N ALA A 77 26.86 -9.40 1.74
CA ALA A 77 25.79 -8.92 0.88
C ALA A 77 25.25 -10.00 -0.06
N TRP A 78 26.11 -10.85 -0.61
CA TRP A 78 25.69 -11.95 -1.48
C TRP A 78 24.86 -13.00 -0.72
N ASP A 79 25.30 -13.41 0.47
CA ASP A 79 24.55 -14.36 1.30
C ASP A 79 23.19 -13.79 1.72
N ALA A 80 23.16 -12.55 2.20
CA ALA A 80 21.91 -11.87 2.58
C ALA A 80 20.97 -11.73 1.38
N TRP A 81 21.50 -11.42 0.19
CA TRP A 81 20.71 -11.35 -1.04
C TRP A 81 20.07 -12.70 -1.40
N ARG A 82 20.79 -13.81 -1.25
CA ARG A 82 20.21 -15.15 -1.46
C ARG A 82 19.13 -15.49 -0.45
N THR A 83 19.29 -15.06 0.80
CA THR A 83 18.24 -15.17 1.82
C THR A 83 16.99 -14.40 1.40
N ILE A 84 17.13 -13.19 0.84
CA ILE A 84 16.01 -12.41 0.29
C ILE A 84 15.32 -13.18 -0.84
N GLN A 85 16.05 -13.63 -1.86
CA GLN A 85 15.46 -14.37 -2.98
C GLN A 85 14.75 -15.65 -2.52
N THR A 86 15.35 -16.39 -1.57
CA THR A 86 14.76 -17.62 -1.02
C THR A 86 13.46 -17.35 -0.28
N LYS A 87 13.40 -16.26 0.51
CA LYS A 87 12.17 -15.86 1.22
C LYS A 87 11.05 -15.50 0.25
N VAL A 88 11.36 -14.78 -0.82
CA VAL A 88 10.38 -14.42 -1.85
C VAL A 88 9.90 -15.65 -2.63
N ALA A 89 10.81 -16.53 -3.05
CA ALA A 89 10.47 -17.76 -3.75
C ALA A 89 9.55 -18.67 -2.90
N ARG A 90 9.85 -18.80 -1.60
CA ARG A 90 9.01 -19.54 -0.66
C ARG A 90 7.63 -18.89 -0.48
N ALA A 91 7.53 -17.57 -0.56
CA ALA A 91 6.25 -16.86 -0.50
C ALA A 91 5.41 -17.14 -1.75
N VAL A 92 6.03 -17.07 -2.94
CA VAL A 92 5.37 -17.41 -4.20
C VAL A 92 4.90 -18.86 -4.19
N ASP A 93 5.74 -19.80 -3.75
CA ASP A 93 5.39 -21.22 -3.71
C ASP A 93 4.19 -21.51 -2.81
N GLN A 94 4.05 -20.80 -1.68
CA GLN A 94 2.87 -20.92 -0.80
C GLN A 94 1.56 -20.46 -1.46
N CYS A 95 1.63 -19.57 -2.45
CA CYS A 95 0.47 -19.06 -3.17
C CYS A 95 0.10 -19.91 -4.40
N ARG A 96 0.95 -20.85 -4.82
CA ARG A 96 0.66 -21.67 -6.00
C ARG A 96 -0.35 -22.76 -5.66
N THR A 97 -1.29 -22.97 -6.56
CA THR A 97 -2.30 -24.05 -6.46
C THR A 97 -1.87 -25.34 -7.14
N SER A 98 -0.77 -25.30 -7.92
CA SER A 98 -0.19 -26.45 -8.60
C SER A 98 1.34 -26.33 -8.64
N ALA A 99 2.02 -27.38 -9.14
CA ALA A 99 3.46 -27.37 -9.33
C ALA A 99 3.91 -26.50 -10.53
N GLU A 100 2.98 -26.02 -11.35
CA GLU A 100 3.29 -25.24 -12.54
C GLU A 100 3.81 -23.84 -12.16
N PRO A 101 4.77 -23.28 -12.91
CA PRO A 101 5.24 -21.91 -12.69
C PRO A 101 4.15 -20.88 -13.01
N VAL A 102 4.01 -19.85 -12.17
CA VAL A 102 2.98 -18.81 -12.31
C VAL A 102 3.56 -17.47 -12.74
N ARG A 103 2.76 -16.60 -13.34
CA ARG A 103 3.18 -15.20 -13.58
C ARG A 103 3.18 -14.43 -12.26
N VAL A 104 4.25 -13.67 -12.01
CA VAL A 104 4.39 -12.84 -10.81
C VAL A 104 4.41 -11.37 -11.23
N VAL A 105 3.48 -10.58 -10.68
CA VAL A 105 3.45 -9.12 -10.87
C VAL A 105 4.05 -8.46 -9.64
N LEU A 106 5.17 -7.76 -9.82
CA LEU A 106 5.85 -7.05 -8.74
C LEU A 106 5.39 -5.60 -8.68
N VAL A 107 4.87 -5.22 -7.52
CA VAL A 107 4.40 -3.85 -7.23
C VAL A 107 4.96 -3.36 -5.90
N GLY A 108 4.83 -2.05 -5.67
CA GLY A 108 5.31 -1.37 -4.47
C GLY A 108 6.81 -1.07 -4.47
N GLY A 109 7.22 -0.24 -3.52
CA GLY A 109 8.59 0.27 -3.44
C GLY A 109 9.66 -0.79 -3.11
N GLY A 110 9.27 -1.99 -2.67
CA GLY A 110 10.20 -3.10 -2.38
C GLY A 110 10.53 -3.98 -3.58
N ALA A 111 9.96 -3.71 -4.76
CA ALA A 111 10.11 -4.57 -5.94
C ALA A 111 11.57 -4.75 -6.39
N PHE A 112 12.46 -3.79 -6.10
CA PHE A 112 13.88 -3.87 -6.41
C PHE A 112 14.61 -5.01 -5.68
N LEU A 113 14.03 -5.55 -4.60
CA LEU A 113 14.60 -6.66 -3.83
C LEU A 113 14.43 -8.03 -4.50
N VAL A 114 13.67 -8.13 -5.58
CA VAL A 114 13.35 -9.39 -6.25
C VAL A 114 14.05 -9.42 -7.60
N GLU A 115 14.67 -10.54 -7.96
CA GLU A 115 15.26 -10.72 -9.29
C GLU A 115 14.20 -11.04 -10.35
N ASP A 116 14.52 -10.81 -11.63
CA ASP A 116 13.62 -11.17 -12.74
C ASP A 116 13.53 -12.70 -12.93
N SER A 117 14.55 -13.43 -12.48
CA SER A 117 14.54 -14.89 -12.39
C SER A 117 14.13 -15.31 -10.98
N LEU A 118 12.86 -15.65 -10.80
CA LEU A 118 12.32 -16.10 -9.51
C LEU A 118 11.87 -17.55 -9.59
N GLN A 119 12.34 -18.39 -8.66
CA GLN A 119 11.93 -19.79 -8.59
C GLN A 119 10.41 -19.90 -8.38
N GLY A 120 9.75 -20.72 -9.19
CA GLY A 120 8.30 -20.89 -9.17
C GLY A 120 7.54 -19.85 -10.03
N ALA A 121 8.23 -18.86 -10.60
CA ALA A 121 7.66 -17.93 -11.55
C ALA A 121 7.98 -18.35 -13.00
N SER A 122 6.99 -18.29 -13.89
CA SER A 122 7.24 -18.37 -15.35
C SER A 122 7.74 -17.04 -15.91
N GLU A 123 7.31 -15.94 -15.29
CA GLU A 123 7.60 -14.58 -15.73
C GLU A 123 7.46 -13.62 -14.55
N VAL A 124 8.33 -12.62 -14.48
CA VAL A 124 8.29 -11.55 -13.48
C VAL A 124 7.99 -10.23 -14.19
N LEU A 125 6.81 -9.68 -13.95
CA LEU A 125 6.29 -8.46 -14.58
C LEU A 125 6.47 -7.26 -13.64
N ARG A 126 6.96 -6.14 -14.19
CA ARG A 126 7.14 -4.87 -13.48
C ARG A 126 6.41 -3.75 -14.21
N PRO A 127 5.14 -3.48 -13.84
CA PRO A 127 4.36 -2.41 -14.47
C PRO A 127 5.01 -1.03 -14.28
N LEU A 128 4.81 -0.12 -15.24
CA LEU A 128 5.36 1.25 -15.22
C LEU A 128 5.02 2.02 -13.92
N HIS A 129 3.78 1.89 -13.45
CA HIS A 129 3.29 2.56 -12.24
C HIS A 129 3.21 1.62 -11.02
N ALA A 130 4.12 0.63 -10.94
CA ALA A 130 4.17 -0.35 -9.87
C ALA A 130 4.20 0.27 -8.46
N ALA A 131 4.86 1.44 -8.28
CA ALA A 131 4.92 2.13 -6.99
C ALA A 131 3.56 2.61 -6.48
N SER A 132 2.61 2.86 -7.39
CA SER A 132 1.28 3.40 -7.09
C SER A 132 0.17 2.35 -7.21
N ALA A 133 0.51 1.06 -7.31
CA ALA A 133 -0.46 -0.01 -7.53
C ALA A 133 -1.61 -0.01 -6.51
N ASN A 134 -1.33 0.28 -5.23
CA ASN A 134 -2.38 0.37 -4.22
C ASN A 134 -3.35 1.54 -4.47
N ALA A 135 -2.84 2.70 -4.90
CA ALA A 135 -3.67 3.84 -5.23
C ALA A 135 -4.50 3.59 -6.49
N VAL A 136 -3.88 2.96 -7.50
CA VAL A 136 -4.58 2.53 -8.72
C VAL A 136 -5.66 1.51 -8.40
N GLY A 137 -5.38 0.53 -7.54
CA GLY A 137 -6.36 -0.47 -7.10
C GLY A 137 -7.52 0.15 -6.35
N ALA A 138 -7.26 1.16 -5.51
CA ALA A 138 -8.32 1.90 -4.83
C ALA A 138 -9.16 2.75 -5.80
N ALA A 139 -8.53 3.40 -6.77
CA ALA A 139 -9.22 4.21 -7.78
C ALA A 139 -10.00 3.37 -8.80
N ALA A 140 -9.55 2.15 -9.07
CA ALA A 140 -10.24 1.19 -9.95
C ALA A 140 -11.32 0.38 -9.22
N ALA A 141 -11.48 0.55 -7.90
CA ALA A 141 -12.47 -0.18 -7.13
C ALA A 141 -13.88 0.28 -7.51
N GLN A 142 -14.76 -0.69 -7.76
CA GLN A 142 -16.16 -0.44 -8.05
C GLN A 142 -16.97 -0.29 -6.77
N VAL A 143 -18.04 0.52 -6.85
CA VAL A 143 -19.04 0.63 -5.78
C VAL A 143 -19.84 -0.66 -5.74
N SER A 144 -20.11 -1.19 -4.55
CA SER A 144 -20.83 -2.45 -4.40
C SER A 144 -22.01 -2.35 -3.44
N GLY A 145 -23.09 -3.03 -3.80
CA GLY A 145 -24.26 -3.27 -2.95
C GLY A 145 -24.36 -4.76 -2.65
N THR A 146 -24.49 -5.12 -1.37
CA THR A 146 -24.62 -6.52 -0.95
C THR A 146 -25.92 -6.73 -0.20
N VAL A 147 -26.64 -7.81 -0.51
CA VAL A 147 -27.77 -8.33 0.25
C VAL A 147 -27.38 -9.68 0.82
N ASP A 148 -27.66 -9.91 2.10
CA ASP A 148 -27.45 -11.17 2.80
C ASP A 148 -28.74 -11.50 3.56
N ALA A 149 -29.46 -12.51 3.09
CA ALA A 149 -30.79 -12.84 3.59
C ALA A 149 -30.98 -14.36 3.68
N VAL A 150 -31.76 -14.80 4.66
CA VAL A 150 -32.23 -16.20 4.71
C VAL A 150 -33.60 -16.25 4.04
N VAL A 151 -33.70 -17.03 2.97
CA VAL A 151 -34.93 -17.21 2.19
C VAL A 151 -35.30 -18.68 2.11
N ARG A 152 -36.58 -18.97 1.89
CA ARG A 152 -37.03 -20.31 1.54
C ARG A 152 -37.15 -20.37 0.03
N LEU A 153 -36.43 -21.29 -0.59
CA LEU A 153 -36.56 -21.54 -2.02
C LEU A 153 -37.46 -22.76 -2.16
N GLY A 154 -38.65 -22.56 -2.73
CA GLY A 154 -39.57 -23.64 -3.07
C GLY A 154 -39.00 -24.56 -4.15
N THR A 155 -39.72 -25.64 -4.46
CA THR A 155 -39.37 -26.55 -5.57
C THR A 155 -39.83 -26.03 -6.93
N ASP A 156 -40.66 -24.98 -6.95
CA ASP A 156 -41.08 -24.32 -8.18
C ASP A 156 -40.00 -23.34 -8.64
N GLU A 157 -39.53 -23.53 -9.87
CA GLU A 157 -38.50 -22.71 -10.50
C GLU A 157 -38.99 -21.26 -10.68
N ALA A 158 -40.28 -21.05 -10.93
CA ALA A 158 -40.84 -19.72 -11.11
C ALA A 158 -40.83 -18.90 -9.79
N GLU A 159 -41.16 -19.55 -8.67
CA GLU A 159 -41.09 -18.94 -7.34
C GLU A 159 -39.64 -18.63 -6.95
N ARG A 160 -38.73 -19.56 -7.24
CA ARG A 160 -37.30 -19.38 -6.99
C ARG A 160 -36.73 -18.17 -7.74
N GLU A 161 -36.97 -18.07 -9.04
CA GLU A 161 -36.47 -16.96 -9.85
C GLU A 161 -37.05 -15.62 -9.39
N LYS A 162 -38.32 -15.60 -8.96
CA LYS A 162 -38.94 -14.40 -8.39
C LYS A 162 -38.22 -13.93 -7.13
N VAL A 163 -38.00 -14.82 -6.15
CA VAL A 163 -37.32 -14.47 -4.89
C VAL A 163 -35.88 -14.00 -5.15
N LEU A 164 -35.15 -14.68 -6.04
CA LEU A 164 -33.81 -14.28 -6.40
C LEU A 164 -33.80 -12.95 -7.17
N GLY A 165 -34.79 -12.72 -8.05
CA GLY A 165 -34.98 -11.47 -8.77
C GLY A 165 -35.17 -10.28 -7.82
N GLU A 166 -36.00 -10.44 -6.79
CA GLU A 166 -36.20 -9.41 -5.76
C GLU A 166 -34.91 -9.10 -4.99
N LEU A 167 -34.15 -10.13 -4.58
CA LEU A 167 -32.87 -9.94 -3.89
C LEU A 167 -31.80 -9.31 -4.80
N LYS A 168 -31.76 -9.68 -6.09
CA LYS A 168 -30.88 -9.07 -7.10
C LYS A 168 -31.22 -7.59 -7.25
N ALA A 169 -32.50 -7.23 -7.38
CA ALA A 169 -32.95 -5.85 -7.48
C ALA A 169 -32.59 -5.04 -6.23
N GLN A 170 -32.71 -5.62 -5.03
CA GLN A 170 -32.27 -4.99 -3.79
C GLN A 170 -30.76 -4.76 -3.75
N ALA A 171 -29.95 -5.71 -4.22
CA ALA A 171 -28.49 -5.54 -4.29
C ALA A 171 -28.10 -4.42 -5.26
N VAL A 172 -28.78 -4.33 -6.41
CA VAL A 172 -28.63 -3.22 -7.37
C VAL A 172 -29.01 -1.87 -6.75
N SER A 173 -30.15 -1.80 -6.04
CA SER A 173 -30.58 -0.59 -5.33
C SER A 173 -29.54 -0.13 -4.31
N ARG A 174 -29.01 -1.06 -3.51
CA ARG A 174 -27.95 -0.75 -2.54
C ARG A 174 -26.67 -0.25 -3.19
N ALA A 175 -26.30 -0.76 -4.36
CA ALA A 175 -25.15 -0.28 -5.10
C ALA A 175 -25.38 1.16 -5.59
N TYR A 176 -26.57 1.44 -6.12
CA TYR A 176 -26.98 2.78 -6.54
C TYR A 176 -27.00 3.77 -5.36
N GLU A 177 -27.61 3.41 -4.23
CA GLU A 177 -27.64 4.21 -3.00
C GLU A 177 -26.23 4.48 -2.45
N ALA A 178 -25.27 3.57 -2.70
CA ALA A 178 -23.87 3.75 -2.35
C ALA A 178 -23.09 4.62 -3.36
N GLY A 179 -23.74 5.13 -4.41
CA GLY A 179 -23.14 6.03 -5.40
C GLY A 179 -22.71 5.35 -6.72
N ALA A 180 -23.16 4.12 -6.99
CA ALA A 180 -22.89 3.49 -8.28
C ALA A 180 -23.75 4.10 -9.39
N MET A 181 -23.16 4.31 -10.57
CA MET A 181 -23.85 4.82 -11.75
C MET A 181 -24.87 3.80 -12.25
N PRO A 182 -26.18 4.13 -12.35
CA PRO A 182 -27.26 3.18 -12.67
C PRO A 182 -27.02 2.32 -13.91
N THR A 183 -26.43 2.92 -14.95
CA THR A 183 -26.21 2.27 -16.25
C THR A 183 -25.07 1.25 -16.23
N THR A 184 -24.25 1.24 -15.17
CA THR A 184 -23.09 0.35 -15.03
C THR A 184 -23.31 -0.76 -14.02
N VAL A 185 -24.37 -0.69 -13.21
CA VAL A 185 -24.60 -1.67 -12.14
C VAL A 185 -24.98 -3.02 -12.72
N SER A 186 -24.27 -4.06 -12.30
CA SER A 186 -24.56 -5.45 -12.64
C SER A 186 -24.38 -6.37 -11.44
N VAL A 187 -25.09 -7.50 -11.44
CA VAL A 187 -24.93 -8.52 -10.39
C VAL A 187 -23.64 -9.30 -10.65
N LEU A 188 -22.69 -9.22 -9.71
CA LEU A 188 -21.40 -9.88 -9.81
C LEU A 188 -21.44 -11.31 -9.26
N GLU A 189 -22.15 -11.50 -8.15
CA GLU A 189 -22.09 -12.75 -7.40
C GLU A 189 -23.46 -13.08 -6.79
N VAL A 190 -23.88 -14.34 -6.92
CA VAL A 190 -25.05 -14.92 -6.26
C VAL A 190 -24.62 -16.21 -5.60
N ASP A 191 -24.46 -16.18 -4.28
CA ASP A 191 -24.10 -17.33 -3.46
C ASP A 191 -25.34 -17.83 -2.70
N LEU A 192 -25.63 -19.14 -2.84
CA LEU A 192 -26.75 -19.81 -2.20
C LEU A 192 -26.22 -20.96 -1.34
N THR A 193 -26.24 -20.77 -0.03
CA THR A 193 -25.83 -21.79 0.93
C THR A 193 -27.06 -22.43 1.58
N PRO A 194 -27.35 -23.72 1.34
CA PRO A 194 -28.46 -24.42 2.01
C PRO A 194 -28.27 -24.48 3.52
N LEU A 195 -29.34 -24.22 4.27
CA LEU A 195 -29.35 -24.29 5.73
C LEU A 195 -30.01 -25.59 6.18
N ALA A 196 -29.23 -26.66 6.26
CA ALA A 196 -29.70 -28.02 6.55
C ALA A 196 -30.44 -28.19 7.89
N TYR A 197 -30.24 -27.26 8.83
CA TYR A 197 -30.91 -27.26 10.14
C TYR A 197 -32.28 -26.57 10.12
N LEU A 198 -32.68 -25.96 9.00
CA LEU A 198 -33.99 -25.33 8.84
C LEU A 198 -34.86 -26.15 7.86
N PRO A 199 -36.09 -26.51 8.26
CA PRO A 199 -37.00 -27.23 7.38
C PRO A 199 -37.49 -26.37 6.21
N GLY A 200 -37.86 -27.01 5.09
CA GLY A 200 -38.51 -26.34 3.97
C GLY A 200 -37.58 -25.61 3.00
N GLY A 201 -36.40 -26.16 2.72
CA GLY A 201 -35.53 -25.63 1.64
C GLY A 201 -34.93 -24.25 1.94
N ALA A 202 -34.75 -23.90 3.22
CA ALA A 202 -34.16 -22.64 3.61
C ALA A 202 -32.70 -22.53 3.12
N CYS A 203 -32.37 -21.40 2.51
CA CYS A 203 -31.05 -21.08 2.00
C CYS A 203 -30.66 -19.68 2.48
N ARG A 204 -29.39 -19.50 2.84
CA ARG A 204 -28.79 -18.17 2.94
C ARG A 204 -28.41 -17.73 1.52
N ALA A 205 -29.00 -16.65 1.06
CA ALA A 205 -28.69 -16.01 -0.21
C ALA A 205 -27.85 -14.76 0.04
N LYS A 206 -26.66 -14.73 -0.54
CA LYS A 206 -25.77 -13.57 -0.54
C LYS A 206 -25.56 -13.10 -1.97
N ILE A 207 -26.05 -11.91 -2.27
CA ILE A 207 -26.00 -11.32 -3.61
C ILE A 207 -25.20 -10.04 -3.57
N ARG A 208 -24.22 -9.91 -4.47
CA ARG A 208 -23.42 -8.69 -4.64
C ARG A 208 -23.66 -8.12 -6.04
N ALA A 209 -24.01 -6.85 -6.10
CA ALA A 209 -23.99 -6.04 -7.30
C ALA A 209 -22.82 -5.04 -7.25
N VAL A 210 -22.24 -4.72 -8.40
CA VAL A 210 -21.14 -3.75 -8.55
C VAL A 210 -21.42 -2.80 -9.71
N GLY A 211 -20.93 -1.57 -9.61
CA GLY A 211 -20.97 -0.58 -10.68
C GLY A 211 -19.89 0.48 -10.51
N ASP A 212 -19.67 1.28 -11.55
CA ASP A 212 -18.70 2.36 -11.52
C ASP A 212 -19.22 3.53 -10.66
N LEU A 213 -18.32 4.23 -9.97
CA LEU A 213 -18.68 5.38 -9.15
C LEU A 213 -19.21 6.53 -10.02
N ASP A 214 -20.37 7.08 -9.66
CA ASP A 214 -20.91 8.27 -10.29
C ASP A 214 -20.18 9.53 -9.78
N VAL A 215 -19.12 9.93 -10.48
CA VAL A 215 -18.32 11.13 -10.17
C VAL A 215 -19.06 12.46 -10.44
N GLY A 216 -20.27 12.41 -11.01
CA GLY A 216 -21.10 13.58 -11.30
C GLY A 216 -22.15 13.91 -10.23
N GLN A 217 -22.35 13.05 -9.24
CA GLN A 217 -23.19 13.34 -8.07
C GLN A 217 -22.33 14.13 -7.06
N GLU A 218 -22.64 15.41 -6.85
CA GLU A 218 -22.11 16.13 -5.69
C GLU A 218 -22.43 15.30 -4.43
N ALA A 219 -21.38 14.87 -3.73
CA ALA A 219 -21.52 14.08 -2.52
C ALA A 219 -22.38 14.85 -1.50
N VAL A 220 -23.63 14.46 -1.34
CA VAL A 220 -24.45 14.90 -0.20
C VAL A 220 -23.96 14.11 1.00
N ALA A 221 -22.81 14.52 1.53
CA ALA A 221 -22.24 14.00 2.76
C ALA A 221 -22.31 15.09 3.83
N ASP A 222 -23.52 15.42 4.26
CA ASP A 222 -23.74 15.94 5.61
C ASP A 222 -23.59 14.76 6.57
N THR A 223 -22.35 14.45 6.91
CA THR A 223 -22.04 13.72 8.13
C THR A 223 -21.05 14.56 8.90
N GLU A 224 -21.59 15.32 9.86
CA GLU A 224 -20.80 15.95 10.91
C GLU A 224 -19.90 14.88 11.53
N PHE A 225 -18.60 15.00 11.32
CA PHE A 225 -17.63 14.32 12.17
C PHE A 225 -17.79 14.92 13.57
N ALA A 226 -18.55 14.22 14.42
CA ALA A 226 -18.58 14.51 15.84
C ALA A 226 -17.15 14.33 16.39
N ASP A 227 -16.54 15.46 16.73
CA ASP A 227 -15.30 15.54 17.50
C ASP A 227 -15.52 14.77 18.81
N ASP A 228 -14.79 13.68 19.03
CA ASP A 228 -14.84 12.89 20.28
C ASP A 228 -14.07 13.66 21.38
N PRO A 229 -14.75 14.25 22.39
CA PRO A 229 -14.09 14.96 23.47
C PRO A 229 -13.68 13.95 24.55
N GLY A 230 -12.72 13.07 24.22
CA GLY A 230 -12.41 11.92 25.06
C GLY A 230 -10.93 11.52 25.17
N ARG A 231 -10.01 12.16 24.43
CA ARG A 231 -8.58 11.80 24.49
C ARG A 231 -7.75 12.87 25.18
N THR A 232 -7.60 12.70 26.49
CA THR A 232 -6.67 13.45 27.35
C THR A 232 -5.25 13.38 26.81
N ALA A 233 -4.79 14.49 26.22
CA ALA A 233 -3.38 14.76 26.02
C ALA A 233 -2.74 15.11 27.38
N ALA A 234 -1.77 14.30 27.80
CA ALA A 234 -0.97 14.57 28.97
C ALA A 234 -0.17 15.87 28.80
N HIS A 235 -0.18 16.66 29.87
CA HIS A 235 0.54 17.90 30.11
C HIS A 235 1.93 18.00 29.50
N VAL A 236 2.18 19.14 28.84
CA VAL A 236 3.40 19.93 29.03
C VAL A 236 3.03 21.42 29.01
N ASP A 237 3.05 22.04 30.19
CA ASP A 237 3.15 23.50 30.37
C ASP A 237 4.46 23.98 29.70
N GLY A 238 4.63 25.19 29.16
CA GLY A 238 3.89 26.45 29.23
C GLY A 238 4.84 27.58 28.77
N ALA A 239 4.27 28.78 28.60
CA ALA A 239 4.86 30.07 28.15
C ALA A 239 4.95 30.26 26.61
N ALA A 240 3.93 30.82 25.95
CA ALA A 240 3.58 32.26 25.84
C ALA A 240 4.66 33.07 25.10
N SER A 241 4.42 33.88 24.06
CA SER A 241 3.28 34.77 23.79
C SER A 241 3.21 35.14 22.30
N ARG A 242 1.99 35.47 21.86
CA ARG A 242 1.56 35.99 20.54
C ARG A 242 2.14 37.38 20.24
N ALA A 243 2.27 37.73 18.95
CA ALA A 243 1.49 38.81 18.29
C ALA A 243 1.90 38.98 16.81
N ARG A 244 0.89 39.15 15.95
CA ARG A 244 1.00 39.58 14.55
C ARG A 244 1.01 41.12 14.46
N SER A 245 1.57 41.61 13.34
CA SER A 245 1.20 42.82 12.59
C SER A 245 1.66 44.20 13.10
N GLY A 246 2.35 44.93 12.22
CA GLY A 246 2.52 46.38 12.29
C GLY A 246 3.64 46.89 11.37
N ALA A 247 3.26 47.49 10.26
CA ALA A 247 4.14 48.10 9.26
C ALA A 247 4.56 49.55 9.66
N VAL A 248 5.50 50.11 8.86
CA VAL A 248 5.65 51.53 8.44
C VAL A 248 6.88 52.32 8.97
N GLN A 249 7.75 52.70 7.98
CA GLN A 249 8.57 53.94 7.77
C GLN A 249 9.57 54.39 8.86
N GLU A 250 10.70 55.09 8.63
CA GLU A 250 11.41 55.68 7.49
C GLU A 250 12.87 55.98 7.95
N THR A 251 13.78 56.10 6.98
CA THR A 251 15.22 56.51 6.90
C THR A 251 15.72 57.70 7.78
N PRO A 252 16.99 58.21 7.68
CA PRO A 252 18.32 57.68 7.26
C PRO A 252 19.51 58.12 8.19
N GLN A 253 20.72 57.55 8.07
CA GLN A 253 21.98 58.35 8.16
C GLN A 253 23.29 57.62 7.74
N LYS A 254 23.87 58.14 6.64
CA LYS A 254 25.28 58.47 6.32
C LYS A 254 26.46 57.51 6.63
N ARG A 255 27.14 57.16 5.51
CA ARG A 255 28.59 57.31 5.15
C ARG A 255 29.60 56.53 6.02
N GLN A 256 30.62 55.84 5.48
CA GLN A 256 31.58 56.28 4.47
C GLN A 256 32.13 55.11 3.62
N CYS A 257 32.46 55.47 2.38
CA CYS A 257 33.28 54.74 1.43
C CYS A 257 34.77 54.90 1.75
N VAL A 258 35.61 53.89 1.44
CA VAL A 258 36.90 53.98 0.73
C VAL A 258 37.14 52.56 0.15
N GLU A 259 36.83 52.27 -1.12
CA GLU A 259 37.71 52.32 -2.31
C GLU A 259 39.10 51.65 -2.14
N GLY A 260 39.41 50.76 -3.08
CA GLY A 260 40.60 49.89 -3.12
C GLY A 260 41.92 50.63 -3.45
N PRO A 261 42.94 49.96 -4.03
CA PRO A 261 42.77 49.26 -5.31
C PRO A 261 43.58 47.94 -5.47
N ASP A 262 43.15 47.12 -6.42
CA ASP A 262 43.97 46.17 -7.20
C ASP A 262 44.72 46.99 -8.30
N PRO A 263 45.85 46.58 -8.96
CA PRO A 263 46.04 45.23 -9.53
C PRO A 263 47.51 44.72 -9.66
N ALA A 264 47.61 43.51 -10.24
CA ALA A 264 48.64 43.01 -11.16
C ALA A 264 49.72 42.04 -10.63
N ASP A 265 49.54 40.76 -11.04
CA ASP A 265 50.44 39.98 -11.91
C ASP A 265 51.94 39.90 -11.58
N VAL A 266 52.45 38.70 -11.19
CA VAL A 266 53.66 38.03 -11.74
C VAL A 266 53.62 36.55 -11.31
N GLY A 267 53.71 35.64 -12.28
CA GLY A 267 53.64 34.18 -12.06
C GLY A 267 54.94 33.47 -11.65
N ARG A 268 54.77 32.20 -11.28
CA ARG A 268 55.53 30.99 -11.67
C ARG A 268 54.93 29.79 -10.96
#